data_AF-A0A645HEA0-F1
#
_entry.id   AF-A0A645HEA0-F1
#
_cell.length_a   1.000
_cell.length_b   1.000
_cell.length_c   1.000
_cell.angle_alpha   90.00
_cell.angle_beta   90.00
_cell.angle_gamma   90.00
#
_symmetry.space_group_name_H-M   'P 1'
#
loop_
_entity.id
_entity.type
_entity.pdbx_description
1 polymer ?
#
loop_
_entity_poly.entity_id
_entity_poly.type
_entity_poly.pdbx_seq_one_letter_code
_entity_poly.pdbx_strand_id
1 'polypeptide(L)' 'MQTTHASKEGEPLFPLGQRVYSDSYGEGEVVEVRMSGDREVIEVRFHTGRKATFISKFAQLEKLGSD' A
#
# COMPACT_ATOMS: atom_id res chain seq x y z
N MET A 1 -3.00 32.12 9.41
CA MET A 1 -3.33 30.71 9.69
C MET A 1 -3.84 30.11 8.39
N GLN A 2 -2.98 29.48 7.58
CA GLN A 2 -3.39 28.83 6.32
C GLN A 2 -3.02 27.36 6.43
N THR A 3 -4.02 26.52 6.70
CA THR A 3 -3.87 25.07 6.70
C THR A 3 -4.16 24.57 5.29
N THR A 4 -3.18 24.74 4.39
CA THR A 4 -3.19 24.11 3.08
C THR A 4 -2.93 22.62 3.28
N HIS A 5 -3.98 21.81 3.23
CA HIS A 5 -3.85 20.38 2.91
C HIS A 5 -3.41 20.33 1.45
N ALA A 6 -2.10 20.45 1.23
CA ALA A 6 -1.49 20.15 -0.04
C ALA A 6 -1.67 18.66 -0.28
N SER A 7 -2.71 18.29 -1.04
CA SER A 7 -2.80 16.98 -1.67
C SER A 7 -1.47 16.77 -2.41
N LYS A 8 -0.61 15.91 -1.86
CA LYS A 8 0.74 15.70 -2.38
C LYS A 8 0.62 14.87 -3.64
N GLU A 9 0.75 15.51 -4.78
CA GLU A 9 1.12 14.85 -6.04
C GLU A 9 2.34 13.95 -5.77
N GLY A 10 2.13 12.63 -5.75
CA GLY A 10 3.16 11.64 -5.44
C GLY A 10 2.89 10.75 -4.21
N GLU A 11 1.70 10.78 -3.61
CA GLU A 11 1.37 9.81 -2.57
C GLU A 11 1.34 8.37 -3.11
N PRO A 12 2.06 7.44 -2.47
CA PRO A 12 2.10 6.05 -2.90
C PRO A 12 0.69 5.47 -2.93
N LEU A 13 0.41 4.63 -3.93
CA LEU A 13 -0.92 4.02 -4.09
C LEU A 13 -1.34 3.28 -2.82
N PHE A 14 -0.36 2.72 -2.11
CA PHE A 14 -0.54 2.08 -0.81
C PHE A 14 0.57 2.57 0.14
N PRO A 15 0.28 3.50 1.07
CA PRO A 15 1.28 3.98 2.02
C PRO A 15 1.66 2.91 3.06
N LEU A 16 2.78 3.12 3.74
CA LEU A 16 3.17 2.30 4.91
C LEU A 16 2.06 2.33 5.97
N GLY A 17 1.73 1.16 6.53
CA GLY A 17 0.62 0.99 7.45
C GLY A 17 -0.76 0.92 6.79
N GLN A 18 -0.86 1.04 5.46
CA GLN A 18 -2.13 0.86 4.77
C GLN A 18 -2.60 -0.58 4.92
N ARG A 19 -3.81 -0.74 5.45
CA ARG A 19 -4.50 -2.03 5.43
C ARG A 19 -5.02 -2.31 4.03
N VAL A 20 -4.77 -3.52 3.55
CA VAL A 20 -5.12 -3.99 2.22
C VAL A 20 -5.73 -5.39 2.31
N TYR A 21 -6.57 -5.73 1.35
CA TYR A 21 -7.13 -7.06 1.17
C TYR A 21 -6.65 -7.66 -0.14
N SER A 22 -6.22 -8.91 -0.12
CA SER A 22 -5.93 -9.70 -1.31
C SER A 22 -6.87 -10.90 -1.36
N ASP A 23 -7.52 -11.13 -2.49
CA ASP A 23 -8.37 -12.32 -2.67
C ASP A 23 -7.59 -13.64 -2.45
N SER A 24 -6.31 -13.65 -2.80
CA SER A 24 -5.45 -14.85 -2.65
C SER A 24 -4.90 -15.08 -1.23
N TYR A 25 -4.77 -14.04 -0.42
CA TYR A 25 -4.06 -14.10 0.88
C TYR A 25 -4.87 -13.57 2.07
N GLY A 26 -6.00 -12.92 1.83
CA GLY A 26 -6.82 -12.24 2.80
C GLY A 26 -6.29 -10.85 3.16
N GLU A 27 -6.60 -10.43 4.38
CA GLU A 27 -6.21 -9.13 4.94
C GLU A 27 -4.71 -9.06 5.26
N GLY A 28 -4.11 -7.91 4.96
CA GLY A 28 -2.73 -7.61 5.27
C GLY A 28 -2.48 -6.11 5.45
N GLU A 29 -1.26 -5.79 5.86
CA GLU A 29 -0.81 -4.42 6.08
C GLU A 29 0.47 -4.17 5.30
N VAL A 30 0.58 -3.01 4.66
CA VAL A 30 1.80 -2.58 3.99
C VAL A 30 2.86 -2.27 5.03
N VAL A 31 3.90 -3.08 5.07
CA VAL A 31 5.02 -2.92 6.01
C VAL A 31 6.25 -2.27 5.37
N GLU A 32 6.34 -2.26 4.04
CA GLU A 32 7.41 -1.59 3.30
C GLU A 32 6.86 -0.95 2.01
N VAL A 33 7.36 0.22 1.65
CA VAL A 33 7.13 0.87 0.34
C VAL A 33 8.48 1.32 -0.19
N ARG A 34 8.81 0.89 -1.41
CA ARG A 34 10.07 1.22 -2.07
C ARG A 34 9.86 1.48 -3.55
N MET A 35 10.62 2.43 -4.10
CA MET A 35 10.70 2.65 -5.55
C MET A 35 11.79 1.74 -6.13
N SER A 36 11.47 1.00 -7.17
CA SER A 36 12.39 0.18 -7.97
C SER A 36 12.38 0.67 -9.41
N GLY A 37 13.33 1.55 -9.75
CA GLY A 37 13.32 2.28 -11.03
C GLY A 37 12.07 3.15 -11.13
N ASP A 38 11.32 3.00 -12.22
CA ASP A 38 10.04 3.70 -12.46
C ASP A 38 8.82 3.00 -11.85
N ARG A 39 9.01 1.98 -11.00
CA ARG A 39 7.93 1.18 -10.41
C ARG A 39 7.93 1.26 -8.90
N GLU A 40 6.78 1.55 -8.33
CA GLU A 40 6.59 1.46 -6.88
C GLU A 40 6.25 0.02 -6.48
N VAL A 41 6.97 -0.46 -5.47
CA VAL A 41 6.92 -1.83 -4.96
C VAL A 41 6.62 -1.76 -3.47
N ILE A 42 5.64 -2.54 -3.03
CA ILE A 42 5.18 -2.58 -1.64
C ILE A 42 5.35 -4.00 -1.08
N GLU A 43 5.77 -4.11 0.17
CA GLU A 43 5.72 -5.36 0.92
C GLU A 43 4.48 -5.35 1.82
N VAL A 44 3.64 -6.36 1.66
CA VAL A 44 2.45 -6.57 2.49
C VAL A 44 2.71 -7.75 3.41
N ARG A 45 2.48 -7.55 4.71
CA ARG A 45 2.45 -8.61 5.71
C ARG A 45 1.00 -9.00 5.94
N PHE A 46 0.64 -10.22 5.55
CA PHE A 46 -0.70 -10.76 5.76
C PHE A 46 -0.87 -11.30 7.17
N HIS A 47 -2.11 -11.29 7.67
CA HIS A 47 -2.45 -11.88 8.98
C HIS A 47 -2.16 -13.38 9.06
N THR A 48 -2.08 -14.06 7.92
CA THR A 48 -1.64 -15.46 7.81
C THR A 48 -0.16 -15.65 8.18
N GLY A 49 0.59 -14.58 8.47
CA GLY A 49 2.01 -14.59 8.81
C GLY A 49 2.92 -14.58 7.57
N ARG A 50 2.34 -14.68 6.37
CA ARG A 50 3.08 -14.60 5.10
C ARG A 50 3.36 -13.14 4.74
N LYS A 51 4.48 -12.93 4.05
CA LYS A 51 4.80 -11.66 3.41
C LYS A 51 4.77 -11.85 1.90
N ALA A 52 4.24 -10.88 1.17
CA ALA A 52 4.39 -10.85 -0.27
C ALA A 52 4.67 -9.43 -0.78
N THR A 53 5.44 -9.37 -1.85
CA THR A 53 5.84 -8.13 -2.50
C THR A 53 5.00 -7.91 -3.75
N PHE A 54 4.40 -6.74 -3.87
CA PHE A 54 3.54 -6.36 -4.99
C PHE A 54 4.08 -5.11 -5.66
N ILE A 55 3.91 -5.01 -6.97
CA ILE A 55 4.12 -3.76 -7.69
C ILE A 55 2.81 -2.98 -7.56
N SER A 56 2.81 -1.83 -6.88
CA SER A 56 1.57 -1.13 -6.49
C SER A 56 0.64 -0.85 -7.68
N LYS A 57 1.20 -0.50 -8.84
CA LYS A 57 0.45 -0.27 -10.09
C LYS A 57 -0.30 -1.50 -10.62
N PHE A 58 0.15 -2.71 -10.30
CA PHE A 58 -0.45 -3.98 -10.77
C PHE A 58 -0.97 -4.83 -9.61
N ALA A 59 -0.94 -4.30 -8.39
CA ALA A 59 -1.34 -5.02 -7.21
C ALA A 59 -2.86 -5.22 -7.24
N GLN A 60 -3.31 -6.46 -7.28
CA GLN A 60 -4.72 -6.83 -7.08
C GLN A 60 -5.02 -6.82 -5.58
N LEU A 61 -4.95 -5.62 -5.01
CA LEU A 61 -5.17 -5.35 -3.60
C LEU A 61 -6.26 -4.30 -3.45
N GLU A 62 -7.25 -4.58 -2.62
CA GLU A 62 -8.26 -3.60 -2.22
C GLU A 62 -7.76 -2.84 -0.99
N LYS A 63 -7.94 -1.52 -0.95
CA LYS A 63 -7.59 -0.72 0.23
C LYS A 63 -8.69 -0.87 1.28
N LEU A 64 -8.34 -1.34 2.46
CA LEU A 64 -9.23 -1.40 3.60
C LEU A 64 -9.02 -0.16 4.47
N GLY A 65 -10.06 0.65 4.61
CA GLY A 65 -10.02 1.90 5.39
C GLY A 65 -9.86 3.13 4.49
N SER A 66 -10.99 3.66 4.02
CA SER A 66 -11.13 5.06 3.62
C SER A 66 -12.38 5.56 4.32
N ASP A 67 -12.21 6.00 5.56
CA ASP A 67 -13.14 6.83 6.32
C ASP A 67 -12.37 8.07 6.79
#